data_AF-A0A0F9MEW5-F1
#
_entry.id   AF-A0A0F9MEW5-F1
#
_cell.length_a   1.000
_cell.length_b   1.000
_cell.length_c   1.000
_cell.angle_alpha   90.00
_cell.angle_beta   90.00
_cell.angle_gamma   90.00
#
_symmetry.space_group_name_H-M   'P 1'
#
loop_
_entity.id
_entity.type
_entity.pdbx_description
1 polymer ?
#
loop_
_entity_poly.entity_id
_entity_poly.type
_entity_poly.pdbx_seq_one_letter_code
_entity_poly.pdbx_strand_id
1 'polypeptide(L)'
;MYHNKRLITLLFILLISVFCLAANKIYIAPETAVVWTAGGGDELLDMGGQAAAEVRTGSFLDLGAASRSSDYVFTFFIDQFATAPVLGETIDLYFGMGTSTTSFDGEPNTAPGDSAEGNTQLEQLKNLLYVGSAVVGTTTAADATLRITGFVRFFQRYIFPVVHNNTADALNSTGDGHSITLTPVPAEIQ
;
A
#
# COMPACT_ATOMS: atom_id res chain seq x y z
N MET A 1 -25.63 -20.29 64.44
CA MET A 1 -26.40 -20.23 63.17
C MET A 1 -26.04 -19.06 62.23
N TYR A 2 -25.04 -18.20 62.55
CA TYR A 2 -24.68 -17.02 61.74
C TYR A 2 -23.46 -17.18 60.79
N HIS A 3 -22.74 -18.31 60.84
CA HIS A 3 -21.54 -18.52 60.01
C HIS A 3 -21.83 -19.00 58.58
N ASN A 4 -22.95 -19.70 58.32
CA ASN A 4 -23.26 -20.23 56.98
C ASN A 4 -23.72 -19.17 55.97
N LYS A 5 -24.21 -18.01 56.42
CA LYS A 5 -24.71 -16.96 55.51
C LYS A 5 -23.58 -16.19 54.81
N ARG A 6 -22.43 -16.00 55.46
CA ARG A 6 -21.28 -15.27 54.89
C ARG A 6 -20.53 -16.09 53.83
N LEU A 7 -20.51 -17.41 53.99
CA LEU A 7 -19.88 -18.32 53.02
C LEU A 7 -20.65 -18.37 51.70
N ILE A 8 -21.99 -18.35 51.76
CA ILE A 8 -22.86 -18.38 50.57
C ILE A 8 -22.74 -17.06 49.77
N THR A 9 -22.65 -15.91 50.44
CA THR A 9 -22.46 -14.61 49.75
C THR A 9 -21.10 -14.50 49.07
N LEU A 10 -20.02 -15.00 49.70
CA LEU A 10 -18.69 -15.01 49.07
C LEU A 10 -18.63 -15.95 47.86
N LEU A 11 -19.30 -17.11 47.94
CA LEU A 11 -19.40 -18.05 46.81
C LEU A 11 -20.23 -17.46 45.65
N PHE A 12 -21.27 -16.68 45.95
CA PHE A 12 -22.08 -15.99 44.94
C PHE A 12 -21.31 -14.86 44.23
N ILE A 13 -20.50 -14.10 44.97
CA ILE A 13 -19.61 -13.07 44.41
C ILE A 13 -18.51 -13.71 43.55
N LEU A 14 -17.96 -14.86 43.96
CA LEU A 14 -16.99 -15.60 43.16
C LEU A 14 -17.62 -16.20 41.88
N LEU A 15 -18.85 -16.71 41.95
CA LEU A 15 -19.58 -17.22 40.79
C LEU A 15 -19.95 -16.11 39.80
N ILE A 16 -20.26 -14.90 40.29
CA ILE A 16 -20.56 -13.74 39.44
C ILE A 16 -19.28 -13.18 38.78
N SER A 17 -18.11 -13.31 39.42
CA SER A 17 -16.84 -12.87 38.82
C SER A 17 -16.34 -13.71 37.64
N VAL A 18 -17.01 -14.82 37.29
CA VAL A 18 -16.83 -15.52 36.01
C VAL A 18 -17.67 -14.84 34.92
N PHE A 19 -17.69 -13.51 34.91
CA PHE A 19 -18.14 -12.78 33.74
C PHE A 19 -17.11 -13.01 32.63
N CYS A 20 -17.46 -13.95 31.75
CA CYS A 20 -17.08 -14.03 30.35
C CYS A 20 -15.95 -13.08 29.95
N LEU A 21 -14.69 -13.52 30.05
CA LEU A 21 -13.64 -13.01 29.19
C LEU A 21 -13.98 -13.49 27.78
N ALA A 22 -14.91 -12.79 27.11
CA ALA A 22 -15.08 -12.95 25.67
C ALA A 22 -13.75 -12.52 25.06
N ALA A 23 -12.99 -13.49 24.55
CA ALA A 23 -11.80 -13.22 23.78
C ALA A 23 -12.26 -12.62 22.45
N ASN A 24 -12.37 -11.29 22.40
CA ASN A 24 -12.69 -10.58 21.17
C ASN A 24 -11.55 -10.80 20.18
N LYS A 25 -11.88 -11.23 18.97
CA LYS A 25 -10.92 -11.32 17.89
C LYS A 25 -11.04 -10.05 17.06
N ILE A 26 -9.89 -9.47 16.71
CA ILE A 26 -9.82 -8.38 15.75
C ILE A 26 -9.50 -9.01 14.41
N TYR A 27 -10.46 -8.97 13.49
CA TYR A 27 -10.30 -9.43 12.12
C TYR A 27 -10.01 -8.25 11.19
N ILE A 28 -9.47 -8.57 10.03
CA ILE A 28 -9.33 -7.66 8.91
C ILE A 28 -10.57 -7.82 8.03
N ALA A 29 -11.25 -6.72 7.72
CA ALA A 29 -12.39 -6.69 6.80
C ALA A 29 -12.01 -5.95 5.51
N PRO A 30 -11.57 -6.65 4.43
CA PRO A 30 -11.17 -5.99 3.19
C PRO A 30 -12.33 -5.24 2.53
N GLU A 31 -12.08 -4.02 2.08
CA GLU A 31 -13.02 -3.19 1.32
C GLU A 31 -12.66 -3.17 -0.17
N THR A 32 -13.36 -2.34 -0.95
CA THR A 32 -13.08 -2.14 -2.37
C THR A 32 -11.67 -1.59 -2.58
N ALA A 33 -10.90 -2.27 -3.43
CA ALA A 33 -9.54 -1.85 -3.77
C ALA A 33 -9.55 -0.67 -4.75
N VAL A 34 -8.50 0.15 -4.67
CA VAL A 34 -8.17 1.19 -5.65
C VAL A 34 -6.99 0.72 -6.48
N VAL A 35 -7.04 0.89 -7.80
CA VAL A 35 -5.99 0.45 -8.73
C VAL A 35 -5.38 1.63 -9.47
N TRP A 36 -4.06 1.78 -9.35
CA TRP A 36 -3.24 2.63 -10.22
C TRP A 36 -2.71 1.83 -11.41
N THR A 37 -2.97 2.31 -12.62
CA THR A 37 -2.41 1.77 -13.88
C THR A 37 -2.53 2.80 -15.02
N ALA A 38 -1.96 2.54 -16.19
CA ALA A 38 -1.95 3.50 -17.31
C ALA A 38 -3.35 3.77 -17.88
N GLY A 39 -4.27 2.80 -17.75
CA GLY A 39 -5.65 2.93 -18.18
C GLY A 39 -6.52 1.79 -17.66
N GLY A 40 -7.82 2.06 -17.48
CA GLY A 40 -8.79 1.07 -16.99
C GLY A 40 -8.76 0.83 -15.47
N GLY A 41 -7.85 1.48 -14.74
CA GLY A 41 -7.86 1.57 -13.27
C GLY A 41 -8.69 2.74 -12.74
N ASP A 42 -8.66 2.90 -11.43
CA ASP A 42 -9.30 4.01 -10.72
C ASP A 42 -8.43 5.28 -10.79
N GLU A 43 -7.11 5.09 -10.75
CA GLU A 43 -6.10 6.15 -10.70
C GLU A 43 -5.03 5.95 -11.79
N LEU A 44 -4.41 7.05 -12.24
CA LEU A 44 -3.44 7.04 -13.32
C LEU A 44 -2.03 6.76 -12.79
N LEU A 45 -1.36 5.78 -13.39
CA LEU A 45 0.08 5.55 -13.27
C LEU A 45 0.56 4.82 -14.51
N ASP A 46 1.27 5.52 -15.39
CA ASP A 46 1.83 4.95 -16.60
C ASP A 46 3.31 4.57 -16.40
N MET A 47 3.54 3.26 -16.35
CA MET A 47 4.88 2.66 -16.29
C MET A 47 5.29 2.02 -17.63
N GLY A 48 4.48 2.22 -18.68
CA GLY A 48 4.73 1.70 -20.02
C GLY A 48 6.05 2.20 -20.56
N GLY A 49 7.00 1.27 -20.74
CA GLY A 49 8.32 1.61 -21.28
C GLY A 49 9.17 2.47 -20.33
N GLN A 50 8.87 2.46 -19.02
CA GLN A 50 9.67 3.17 -18.02
C GLN A 50 11.15 2.77 -18.15
N ALA A 51 12.01 3.75 -18.42
CA ALA A 51 13.41 3.51 -18.70
C ALA A 51 14.19 3.05 -17.45
N ALA A 52 15.38 2.51 -17.69
CA ALA A 52 16.33 2.17 -16.62
C ALA A 52 16.65 3.41 -15.76
N ALA A 53 16.67 3.23 -14.44
CA ALA A 53 16.85 4.28 -13.43
C ALA A 53 15.81 5.42 -13.47
N GLU A 54 14.71 5.27 -14.21
CA GLU A 54 13.64 6.27 -14.28
C GLU A 54 12.68 6.14 -13.09
N VAL A 55 12.07 7.25 -12.71
CA VAL A 55 11.01 7.34 -11.70
C VAL A 55 9.68 7.69 -12.37
N ARG A 56 8.60 6.99 -11.99
CA ARG A 56 7.22 7.30 -12.37
C ARG A 56 6.40 7.65 -11.13
N THR A 57 5.48 8.60 -11.27
CA THR A 57 4.67 9.15 -10.18
C THR A 57 3.20 9.07 -10.58
N GLY A 58 2.41 8.34 -9.81
CA GLY A 58 0.97 8.23 -10.08
C GLY A 58 0.20 9.50 -9.73
N SER A 59 -1.06 9.57 -10.15
CA SER A 59 -2.03 10.51 -9.60
C SER A 59 -2.19 10.30 -8.09
N PHE A 60 -2.59 11.35 -7.38
CA PHE A 60 -2.93 11.19 -5.97
C PHE A 60 -4.35 10.66 -5.84
N LEU A 61 -4.54 9.88 -4.79
CA LEU A 61 -5.84 9.47 -4.30
C LEU A 61 -6.20 10.30 -3.05
N ASP A 62 -7.42 10.84 -3.04
CA ASP A 62 -8.02 11.42 -1.84
C ASP A 62 -8.70 10.32 -1.01
N LEU A 63 -8.08 9.96 0.12
CA LEU A 63 -8.65 9.02 1.09
C LEU A 63 -9.85 9.62 1.86
N GLY A 64 -10.18 10.88 1.63
CA GLY A 64 -11.27 11.60 2.25
C GLY A 64 -10.92 12.13 3.64
N ALA A 65 -11.78 13.01 4.16
CA ALA A 65 -11.64 13.60 5.50
C ALA A 65 -12.22 12.72 6.63
N ALA A 66 -12.79 11.57 6.31
CA ALA A 66 -13.54 10.72 7.24
C ALA A 66 -12.72 9.56 7.81
N SER A 67 -13.26 8.84 8.80
CA SER A 67 -12.70 7.64 9.44
C SER A 67 -12.64 6.45 8.47
N ARG A 68 -11.87 6.55 7.38
CA ARG A 68 -11.46 5.40 6.58
C ARG A 68 -10.38 4.63 7.34
N SER A 69 -10.23 3.36 6.99
CA SER A 69 -9.13 2.55 7.52
C SER A 69 -7.80 3.29 7.31
N SER A 70 -6.99 3.43 8.36
CA SER A 70 -5.59 3.84 8.19
C SER A 70 -4.75 2.71 7.59
N ASP A 71 -5.28 1.48 7.60
CA ASP A 71 -4.60 0.25 7.27
C ASP A 71 -4.99 -0.25 5.89
N TYR A 72 -3.97 -0.60 5.11
CA TYR A 72 -4.11 -1.05 3.73
C TYR A 72 -3.20 -2.24 3.45
N VAL A 73 -3.66 -3.13 2.57
CA VAL A 73 -2.81 -4.11 1.90
C VAL A 73 -2.53 -3.60 0.50
N PHE A 74 -1.26 -3.48 0.15
CA PHE A 74 -0.87 -3.14 -1.21
C PHE A 74 -0.43 -4.39 -1.97
N THR A 75 -0.67 -4.40 -3.27
CA THR A 75 -0.08 -5.36 -4.22
C THR A 75 0.55 -4.57 -5.34
N PHE A 76 1.82 -4.83 -5.61
CA PHE A 76 2.57 -4.22 -6.70
C PHE A 76 2.89 -5.29 -7.73
N PHE A 77 2.58 -5.02 -8.99
CA PHE A 77 2.71 -5.95 -10.10
C PHE A 77 3.38 -5.29 -11.31
N ILE A 78 4.41 -5.96 -11.84
CA ILE A 78 5.13 -5.58 -13.05
C ILE A 78 4.99 -6.71 -14.07
N ASP A 79 4.50 -6.36 -15.26
CA ASP A 79 4.35 -7.26 -16.39
C ASP A 79 5.52 -7.12 -17.35
N GLN A 80 6.60 -7.85 -17.03
CA GLN A 80 7.74 -8.07 -17.91
C GLN A 80 8.61 -6.82 -18.18
N PHE A 81 9.73 -7.08 -18.83
CA PHE A 81 10.70 -6.08 -19.28
C PHE A 81 10.74 -6.03 -20.80
N ALA A 82 11.19 -4.91 -21.37
CA ALA A 82 11.40 -4.77 -22.80
C ALA A 82 12.60 -5.62 -23.29
N THR A 83 13.60 -5.80 -22.43
CA THR A 83 14.83 -6.57 -22.68
C THR A 83 15.09 -7.54 -21.52
N ALA A 84 16.02 -8.49 -21.74
CA ALA A 84 16.36 -9.50 -20.75
C ALA A 84 16.96 -8.86 -19.49
N PRO A 85 16.27 -8.89 -18.33
CA PRO A 85 16.72 -8.18 -17.15
C PRO A 85 17.83 -8.94 -16.41
N VAL A 86 18.53 -8.26 -15.50
CA VAL A 86 19.59 -8.86 -14.70
C VAL A 86 19.06 -9.37 -13.36
N LEU A 87 19.49 -10.58 -12.96
CA LEU A 87 19.09 -11.20 -11.69
C LEU A 87 19.48 -10.34 -10.49
N GLY A 88 18.54 -10.18 -9.55
CA GLY A 88 18.77 -9.48 -8.29
C GLY A 88 18.63 -7.95 -8.36
N GLU A 89 18.43 -7.38 -9.56
CA GLU A 89 18.02 -5.98 -9.68
C GLU A 89 16.59 -5.75 -9.17
N THR A 90 16.23 -4.49 -8.95
CA THR A 90 15.02 -4.15 -8.21
C THR A 90 14.15 -3.11 -8.89
N ILE A 91 12.85 -3.21 -8.64
CA ILE A 91 11.90 -2.13 -8.88
C ILE A 91 11.30 -1.75 -7.54
N ASP A 92 11.52 -0.52 -7.14
CA ASP A 92 11.23 -0.05 -5.80
C ASP A 92 9.92 0.75 -5.79
N LEU A 93 9.08 0.49 -4.77
CA LEU A 93 7.82 1.17 -4.55
C LEU A 93 7.90 2.08 -3.32
N TYR A 94 7.54 3.33 -3.53
CA TYR A 94 7.39 4.35 -2.51
C TYR A 94 5.97 4.92 -2.54
N PHE A 95 5.56 5.52 -1.44
CA PHE A 95 4.38 6.38 -1.37
C PHE A 95 4.76 7.76 -0.86
N GLY A 96 4.29 8.79 -1.56
CA GLY A 96 4.22 10.14 -1.03
C GLY A 96 2.87 10.38 -0.37
N MET A 97 2.87 11.22 0.65
CA MET A 97 1.69 11.59 1.42
C MET A 97 1.56 13.11 1.48
N GLY A 98 0.35 13.64 1.64
CA GLY A 98 0.11 15.07 1.70
C GLY A 98 -1.07 15.45 2.58
N THR A 99 -0.93 16.59 3.26
CA THR A 99 -2.04 17.21 4.04
C THR A 99 -2.98 18.02 3.15
N SER A 100 -2.50 18.47 1.99
CA SER A 100 -3.26 19.21 0.98
C SER A 100 -2.81 18.80 -0.42
N THR A 101 -3.58 19.16 -1.44
CA THR A 101 -3.22 18.95 -2.86
C THR A 101 -2.06 19.81 -3.35
N THR A 102 -1.43 20.58 -2.46
CA THR A 102 -0.32 21.50 -2.76
C THR A 102 0.90 21.26 -1.88
N SER A 103 0.86 20.28 -0.99
CA SER A 103 1.94 19.99 -0.06
C SER A 103 2.01 18.48 0.14
N PHE A 104 3.05 17.92 -0.47
CA PHE A 104 3.30 16.49 -0.56
C PHE A 104 4.71 16.20 -0.10
N ASP A 105 4.89 15.09 0.62
CA ASP A 105 6.19 14.55 0.97
C ASP A 105 7.06 14.37 -0.28
N GLY A 106 8.36 14.64 -0.15
CA GLY A 106 9.28 14.68 -1.29
C GLY A 106 9.23 15.94 -2.14
N GLU A 107 8.19 16.78 -1.98
CA GLU A 107 7.98 18.04 -2.72
C GLU A 107 8.17 17.85 -4.24
N PRO A 108 7.33 17.02 -4.89
CA PRO A 108 7.47 16.71 -6.31
C PRO A 108 7.47 17.98 -7.15
N ASN A 109 8.29 18.00 -8.21
CA ASN A 109 8.45 19.16 -9.10
C ASN A 109 7.11 19.62 -9.69
N THR A 110 6.26 18.65 -10.02
CA THR A 110 4.87 18.87 -10.36
C THR A 110 4.03 18.02 -9.41
N ALA A 111 3.16 18.67 -8.65
CA ALA A 111 2.21 17.98 -7.80
C ALA A 111 1.37 17.00 -8.64
N PRO A 112 1.18 15.75 -8.20
CA PRO A 112 0.21 14.87 -8.83
C PRO A 112 -1.18 15.51 -8.78
N GLY A 113 -2.01 15.23 -9.78
CA GLY A 113 -3.43 15.57 -9.80
C GLY A 113 -4.28 14.36 -9.42
N ASP A 114 -5.59 14.57 -9.24
CA ASP A 114 -6.60 13.51 -9.00
C ASP A 114 -6.81 12.61 -10.23
N SER A 115 -6.30 13.02 -11.39
CA SER A 115 -6.38 12.26 -12.65
C SER A 115 -5.19 12.47 -13.57
N ALA A 116 -4.12 13.06 -13.05
CA ALA A 116 -2.93 13.41 -13.81
C ALA A 116 -1.68 13.04 -13.00
N GLU A 117 -0.71 12.45 -13.69
CA GLU A 117 0.57 12.07 -13.08
C GLU A 117 1.33 13.30 -12.59
N GLY A 118 2.05 13.11 -11.49
CA GLY A 118 3.02 14.09 -10.98
C GLY A 118 4.40 13.90 -11.60
N ASN A 119 5.38 14.66 -11.10
CA ASN A 119 6.79 14.45 -11.44
C ASN A 119 7.65 14.47 -10.19
N THR A 120 8.17 13.29 -9.83
CA THR A 120 9.14 13.09 -8.76
C THR A 120 10.50 12.72 -9.35
N GLN A 121 11.56 13.29 -8.80
CA GLN A 121 12.96 13.04 -9.16
C GLN A 121 13.59 12.02 -8.21
N LEU A 122 14.66 11.38 -8.67
CA LEU A 122 15.38 10.35 -7.91
C LEU A 122 15.85 10.85 -6.52
N GLU A 123 16.24 12.11 -6.42
CA GLU A 123 16.71 12.72 -5.17
C GLU A 123 15.61 12.86 -4.12
N GLN A 124 14.35 12.99 -4.56
CA GLN A 124 13.18 13.20 -3.72
C GLN A 124 12.69 11.89 -3.06
N LEU A 125 13.05 10.72 -3.61
CA LEU A 125 12.65 9.41 -3.08
C LEU A 125 13.04 9.18 -1.62
N LYS A 126 14.14 9.81 -1.17
CA LYS A 126 14.66 9.70 0.20
C LYS A 126 13.71 10.26 1.26
N ASN A 127 12.78 11.11 0.85
CA ASN A 127 11.78 11.73 1.72
C ASN A 127 10.40 11.08 1.59
N LEU A 128 10.27 10.02 0.79
CA LEU A 128 9.04 9.26 0.63
C LEU A 128 9.01 8.04 1.55
N LEU A 129 7.82 7.50 1.78
CA LEU A 129 7.65 6.23 2.48
C LEU A 129 8.03 5.09 1.55
N TYR A 130 9.17 4.45 1.78
CA TYR A 130 9.51 3.20 1.10
C TYR A 130 8.64 2.05 1.63
N VAL A 131 7.98 1.33 0.73
CA VAL A 131 6.99 0.30 1.08
C VAL A 131 7.43 -1.10 0.67
N GLY A 132 8.25 -1.23 -0.36
CA GLY A 132 8.82 -2.52 -0.74
C GLY A 132 9.53 -2.48 -2.09
N SER A 133 10.10 -3.61 -2.47
CA SER A 133 10.85 -3.73 -3.71
C SER A 133 10.63 -5.11 -4.33
N ALA A 134 10.32 -5.11 -5.62
CA ALA A 134 10.15 -6.29 -6.43
C ALA A 134 11.51 -6.67 -7.04
N VAL A 135 11.97 -7.90 -6.79
CA VAL A 135 13.31 -8.35 -7.18
C VAL A 135 13.23 -9.22 -8.42
N VAL A 136 14.08 -8.95 -9.41
CA VAL A 136 14.17 -9.72 -10.64
C VAL A 136 14.68 -11.14 -10.34
N GLY A 137 13.85 -12.14 -10.65
CA GLY A 137 14.12 -13.56 -10.42
C GLY A 137 14.48 -14.39 -11.66
N THR A 138 14.49 -13.78 -12.85
CA THR A 138 14.79 -14.47 -14.13
C THR A 138 15.54 -13.54 -15.08
N THR A 139 16.25 -14.12 -16.06
CA THR A 139 16.92 -13.38 -17.15
C THR A 139 16.11 -13.39 -18.45
N THR A 140 14.90 -13.96 -18.46
CA THR A 140 14.03 -13.98 -19.64
C THR A 140 13.00 -12.87 -19.53
N ALA A 141 13.04 -11.90 -20.46
CA ALA A 141 12.15 -10.73 -20.46
C ALA A 141 10.67 -11.10 -20.34
N ALA A 142 10.21 -12.05 -21.16
CA ALA A 142 8.82 -12.49 -21.19
C ALA A 142 8.35 -13.24 -19.93
N ASP A 143 9.29 -13.79 -19.15
CA ASP A 143 8.98 -14.51 -17.91
C ASP A 143 9.14 -13.63 -16.67
N ALA A 144 9.69 -12.41 -16.83
CA ALA A 144 10.05 -11.49 -15.75
C ALA A 144 8.83 -10.73 -15.19
N THR A 145 7.79 -11.48 -14.83
CA THR A 145 6.64 -10.95 -14.08
C THR A 145 7.00 -10.88 -12.60
N LEU A 146 6.82 -9.70 -12.01
CA LEU A 146 7.18 -9.47 -10.61
C LEU A 146 5.93 -9.11 -9.80
N ARG A 147 5.84 -9.63 -8.58
CA ARG A 147 4.75 -9.33 -7.67
C ARG A 147 5.23 -9.29 -6.23
N ILE A 148 4.86 -8.23 -5.52
CA ILE A 148 5.00 -8.14 -4.07
C ILE A 148 3.68 -7.70 -3.45
N THR A 149 3.43 -8.14 -2.23
CA THR A 149 2.27 -7.74 -1.43
C THR A 149 2.75 -7.42 -0.03
N GLY A 150 2.17 -6.41 0.59
CA GLY A 150 2.51 -6.07 1.96
C GLY A 150 1.45 -5.21 2.62
N PHE A 151 1.73 -4.83 3.86
CA PHE A 151 0.86 -4.00 4.67
C PHE A 151 1.45 -2.59 4.78
N VAL A 152 0.61 -1.57 4.66
CA VAL A 152 1.01 -0.17 4.78
C VAL A 152 -0.06 0.59 5.57
N ARG A 153 0.40 1.57 6.35
CA ARG A 153 -0.47 2.47 7.11
C ARG A 153 -0.28 3.90 6.65
N PHE A 154 -1.38 4.57 6.33
CA PHE A 154 -1.39 5.98 5.94
C PHE A 154 -2.04 6.83 7.03
N PHE A 155 -1.45 7.99 7.31
CA PHE A 155 -1.93 8.95 8.29
C PHE A 155 -2.42 10.26 7.67
N GLN A 156 -2.23 10.40 6.36
CA GLN A 156 -2.56 11.61 5.61
C GLN A 156 -3.72 11.34 4.68
N ARG A 157 -4.39 12.43 4.27
CA ARG A 157 -5.57 12.37 3.40
C ARG A 157 -5.22 12.06 1.96
N TYR A 158 -4.13 12.65 1.45
CA TYR A 158 -3.73 12.48 0.07
C TYR A 158 -2.52 11.55 -0.01
N ILE A 159 -2.56 10.56 -0.89
CA ILE A 159 -1.46 9.62 -1.11
C ILE A 159 -1.21 9.46 -2.61
N PHE A 160 0.03 9.19 -3.01
CA PHE A 160 0.35 8.85 -4.40
C PHE A 160 1.52 7.86 -4.45
N PRO A 161 1.49 6.87 -5.35
CA PRO A 161 2.59 5.95 -5.53
C PRO A 161 3.72 6.56 -6.37
N VAL A 162 4.94 6.18 -6.05
CA VAL A 162 6.13 6.50 -6.84
C VAL A 162 6.91 5.21 -7.07
N VAL A 163 7.20 4.91 -8.33
CA VAL A 163 7.92 3.70 -8.74
C VAL A 163 9.26 4.07 -9.34
N HIS A 164 10.32 3.48 -8.81
CA HIS A 164 11.66 3.63 -9.33
C HIS A 164 12.12 2.32 -9.97
N ASN A 165 12.40 2.38 -11.27
CA ASN A 165 12.98 1.26 -12.00
C ASN A 165 14.49 1.22 -11.74
N ASN A 166 14.91 0.66 -10.61
CA ASN A 166 16.31 0.51 -10.21
C ASN A 166 17.00 -0.69 -10.91
N THR A 167 16.69 -0.89 -12.19
CA THR A 167 17.28 -1.92 -13.03
C THR A 167 18.07 -1.28 -14.18
N ALA A 168 18.84 -2.09 -14.90
CA ALA A 168 19.53 -1.68 -16.11
C ALA A 168 18.64 -1.68 -17.37
N ASP A 169 17.40 -2.17 -17.26
CA ASP A 169 16.51 -2.46 -18.39
C ASP A 169 15.20 -1.67 -18.31
N ALA A 170 14.60 -1.39 -19.47
CA ALA A 170 13.30 -0.74 -19.52
C ALA A 170 12.17 -1.74 -19.24
N LEU A 171 11.07 -1.26 -18.65
CA LEU A 171 9.85 -2.07 -18.48
C LEU A 171 9.17 -2.30 -19.84
N ASN A 172 8.31 -3.32 -19.89
CA ASN A 172 7.48 -3.55 -21.07
C ASN A 172 6.66 -2.29 -21.43
N SER A 173 6.50 -2.01 -22.73
CA SER A 173 5.83 -0.81 -23.24
C SER A 173 4.33 -0.76 -22.97
N THR A 174 3.72 -1.90 -22.63
CA THR A 174 2.29 -2.03 -22.33
C THR A 174 2.02 -1.48 -20.93
N GLY A 175 1.66 -0.19 -20.84
CA GLY A 175 1.48 0.52 -19.57
C GLY A 175 0.39 -0.07 -18.66
N ASP A 176 -0.69 -0.60 -19.25
CA ASP A 176 -1.81 -1.23 -18.53
C ASP A 176 -1.51 -2.67 -18.05
N GLY A 177 -0.36 -3.23 -18.44
CA GLY A 177 0.13 -4.50 -17.90
C GLY A 177 0.65 -4.37 -16.47
N HIS A 178 1.05 -3.16 -16.05
CA HIS A 178 1.60 -2.92 -14.72
C HIS A 178 0.57 -2.27 -13.79
N SER A 179 0.64 -2.56 -12.50
CA SER A 179 -0.34 -1.99 -11.56
C SER A 179 0.13 -1.94 -10.11
N ILE A 180 -0.46 -1.01 -9.37
CA ILE A 180 -0.46 -1.00 -7.91
C ILE A 180 -1.91 -1.04 -7.47
N THR A 181 -2.24 -2.04 -6.65
CA THR A 181 -3.56 -2.19 -6.04
C THR A 181 -3.45 -1.90 -4.56
N LEU A 182 -4.36 -1.09 -4.03
CA LEU A 182 -4.42 -0.76 -2.62
C LEU A 182 -5.81 -1.08 -2.07
N THR A 183 -5.86 -2.03 -1.13
CA THR A 183 -7.10 -2.51 -0.53
C THR A 183 -7.20 -2.02 0.92
N PRO A 184 -8.21 -1.22 1.29
CA PRO A 184 -8.45 -0.86 2.68
C PRO A 184 -8.79 -2.10 3.51
N VAL A 185 -8.22 -2.19 4.70
CA VAL A 185 -8.39 -3.33 5.62
C VAL A 185 -8.69 -2.85 7.04
N PRO A 186 -9.86 -2.22 7.29
CA PRO A 186 -10.26 -1.83 8.64
C PRO A 186 -10.30 -3.01 9.61
N ALA A 187 -10.00 -2.70 10.87
CA ALA A 187 -10.14 -3.63 11.97
C ALA A 187 -11.63 -3.81 12.34
N GLU A 188 -12.10 -5.06 12.35
CA GLU A 188 -13.44 -5.45 12.80
C GLU A 188 -13.35 -6.23 14.11
N ILE A 189 -14.07 -5.77 15.15
CA ILE A 189 -14.19 -6.49 16.43
C ILE A 189 -15.40 -7.42 16.36
N GLN A 190 -15.17 -8.71 16.61
CA GLN A 190 -16.21 -9.73 16.75
C GLN A 190 -16.21 -10.39 18.13
#